data_AF-A0A7S1EDX7-F1
#
_entry.id   AF-A0A7S1EDX7-F1
#
_cell.length_a   1.000
_cell.length_b   1.000
_cell.length_c   1.000
_cell.angle_alpha   90.00
_cell.angle_beta   90.00
_cell.angle_gamma   90.00
#
_symmetry.space_group_name_H-M   'P 1'
#
loop_
_entity.id
_entity.type
_entity.pdbx_description
1 polymer ?
#
loop_
_entity_poly.entity_id
_entity_poly.type
_entity_poly.pdbx_seq_one_letter_code
_entity_poly.pdbx_strand_id
1 'polypeptide(L)'
;AWRSVGEIPQLRWTVGMRASPGGLSVAQMCLRCISILKALCAMYPSRDTDGAPKVPIPRIKRSLSDPSVLPHIVQLCLAGHAAVVEEGMGLLAEVIDGGDHKKIYKTGFYYFALSFVGDDLGSVARVLRDTHMHQEWYRRDQDRQGDVNSPLNSILSLMLPPSLVCFLINHPPVEFSGVFRGDSDTPEAIWNGRMRGHLVRSLRQHVSSFAYTLREECLQVYEYTPLISPIKYEELEGELWCHSFFLRHLCDEVKYPSWPIRDPFQLLKSTIDAVRHAEERKEKDSENSALTLEEAFRELGCDEKSSFSEVRKTYKKLVLGVHPDKNPHGRARFEAVQAAFERIQRSMPASDESDVKASSRMGEGGSSDDKISLLLRAQELVYRKHGEALAMYRYPCYSVLCGLITAELSRRDASGCTVGLCAASECMALTASAAKGNAEELVHSGGSNVIRQLVRRCLLE
;
A
#
# COMPACT_ATOMS: atom_id res chain seq x y z
N ALA A 1 -1.98 -3.73 51.08
CA ALA A 1 -2.61 -2.80 52.02
C ALA A 1 -4.07 -2.60 51.60
N TRP A 2 -5.02 -2.76 52.52
CA TRP A 2 -6.44 -2.53 52.24
C TRP A 2 -6.69 -1.02 52.13
N ARG A 3 -7.42 -0.58 51.08
CA ARG A 3 -7.80 0.82 50.85
C ARG A 3 -9.31 0.98 51.01
N SER A 4 -9.76 2.16 51.43
CA SER A 4 -11.19 2.46 51.50
C SER A 4 -11.78 2.50 50.09
N VAL A 5 -13.01 2.01 49.90
CA VAL A 5 -13.67 1.97 48.58
C VAL A 5 -13.77 3.36 47.94
N GLY A 6 -13.93 4.42 48.76
CA GLY A 6 -13.97 5.80 48.29
C GLY A 6 -12.62 6.36 47.80
N GLU A 7 -11.51 5.74 48.20
CA GLU A 7 -10.15 6.13 47.80
C GLU A 7 -9.76 5.55 46.44
N ILE A 8 -10.52 4.58 45.93
CA ILE A 8 -10.29 3.95 44.63
C ILE A 8 -11.17 4.69 43.60
N PRO A 9 -10.61 5.55 42.74
CA PRO A 9 -11.40 6.38 41.83
C PRO A 9 -12.34 5.57 40.94
N GLN A 10 -11.91 4.40 40.48
CA GLN A 10 -12.69 3.49 39.65
C GLN A 10 -13.94 3.01 40.37
N LEU A 11 -13.84 2.60 41.64
CA LEU A 11 -14.97 2.13 42.44
C LEU A 11 -15.87 3.29 42.85
N ARG A 12 -15.29 4.44 43.20
CA ARG A 12 -16.05 5.66 43.50
C ARG A 12 -16.95 6.05 42.33
N TRP A 13 -16.45 5.97 41.10
CA TRP A 13 -17.19 6.37 39.91
C TRP A 13 -18.15 5.27 39.44
N THR A 14 -17.77 4.00 39.51
CA THR A 14 -18.61 2.89 39.02
C THR A 14 -19.67 2.42 40.00
N VAL A 15 -19.42 2.50 41.31
CA VAL A 15 -20.35 2.06 42.37
C VAL A 15 -21.12 3.27 42.92
N GLY A 16 -20.42 4.35 43.26
CA GLY A 16 -21.03 5.53 43.89
C GLY A 16 -22.00 6.30 42.98
N MET A 17 -21.63 6.51 41.71
CA MET A 17 -22.49 7.23 40.76
C MET A 17 -23.66 6.37 40.29
N ARG A 18 -23.47 5.05 40.18
CA ARG A 18 -24.49 4.12 39.69
C ARG A 18 -25.60 3.86 40.72
N ALA A 19 -25.28 3.99 42.00
CA ALA A 19 -26.23 3.88 43.11
C ALA A 19 -27.04 5.17 43.37
N SER A 20 -26.68 6.29 42.73
CA SER A 20 -27.37 7.57 42.89
C SER A 20 -28.60 7.66 41.97
N PRO A 21 -29.76 8.17 42.44
CA PRO A 21 -30.91 8.41 41.59
C PRO A 21 -30.57 9.48 40.53
N GLY A 22 -30.67 9.13 39.25
CA GLY A 22 -30.16 9.95 38.12
C GLY A 22 -28.70 9.68 37.74
N GLY A 23 -28.10 8.63 38.28
CA GLY A 23 -26.72 8.21 38.00
C GLY A 23 -26.45 7.97 36.52
N LEU A 24 -25.35 8.56 36.02
CA LEU A 24 -24.89 8.36 34.65
C LEU A 24 -24.35 6.93 34.46
N SER A 25 -24.59 6.35 33.28
CA SER A 25 -23.93 5.10 32.89
C SER A 25 -22.42 5.30 32.74
N VAL A 26 -21.64 4.21 32.76
CA VAL A 26 -20.17 4.29 32.58
C VAL A 26 -19.80 4.97 31.25
N ALA A 27 -20.54 4.66 30.18
CA ALA A 27 -20.36 5.31 28.88
C ALA A 27 -20.71 6.81 28.94
N GLN A 28 -21.82 7.17 29.58
CA GLN A 28 -22.22 8.58 29.72
C GLN A 28 -21.23 9.39 30.57
N MET A 29 -20.69 8.81 31.65
CA MET A 29 -19.63 9.44 32.44
C MET A 29 -18.37 9.66 31.60
N CYS A 30 -17.95 8.66 30.84
CA CYS A 30 -16.80 8.76 29.94
C CYS A 30 -17.01 9.89 28.90
N LEU A 31 -18.18 9.93 28.26
CA LEU A 31 -18.54 10.99 27.31
C LEU A 31 -18.52 12.38 27.95
N ARG A 32 -19.00 12.52 29.20
CA ARG A 32 -18.92 13.79 29.93
C ARG A 32 -17.48 14.21 30.18
N CYS A 33 -16.61 13.30 30.63
CA CYS A 33 -15.19 13.57 30.81
C CYS A 33 -14.52 14.01 29.50
N ILE A 34 -14.78 13.30 28.40
CA ILE A 34 -14.25 13.66 27.08
C ILE A 34 -14.76 15.04 26.66
N SER A 35 -16.05 15.35 26.85
CA SER A 35 -16.61 16.66 26.51
C SER A 35 -15.96 17.81 27.28
N ILE A 36 -15.64 17.60 28.57
CA ILE A 36 -14.93 18.59 29.39
C ILE A 36 -13.52 18.79 28.85
N LEU A 37 -12.80 17.72 28.54
CA LEU A 37 -11.45 17.81 27.97
C LEU A 37 -11.46 18.50 26.61
N LYS A 38 -12.42 18.20 25.73
CA LYS A 38 -12.61 18.88 24.44
C LYS A 38 -12.90 20.36 24.62
N ALA A 39 -13.77 20.73 25.56
CA ALA A 39 -14.04 22.15 25.87
C ALA A 39 -12.78 22.87 26.35
N LEU A 40 -11.97 22.24 27.21
CA LEU A 40 -10.70 22.79 27.65
C LEU A 40 -9.70 22.95 26.48
N CYS A 41 -9.62 21.98 25.57
CA CYS A 41 -8.80 22.10 24.37
C CYS A 41 -9.28 23.22 23.43
N ALA A 42 -10.59 23.40 23.28
CA ALA A 42 -11.18 24.45 22.44
C ALA A 42 -10.95 25.86 22.98
N MET A 43 -10.95 26.05 24.32
CA MET A 43 -10.63 27.34 24.94
C MET A 43 -9.18 27.77 24.71
N TYR A 44 -8.27 26.82 24.50
CA TYR A 44 -6.85 27.08 24.28
C TYR A 44 -6.40 26.45 22.95
N PRO A 45 -6.74 27.07 21.80
CA PRO A 45 -6.40 26.54 20.48
C PRO A 45 -4.88 26.49 20.28
N SER A 46 -4.42 25.51 19.49
CA SER A 46 -3.00 25.33 19.15
C SER A 46 -2.48 26.38 18.18
N ARG A 47 -3.37 27.13 17.54
CA ARG A 47 -3.04 28.13 16.53
C ARG A 47 -3.53 29.51 16.98
N ASP A 48 -2.84 30.54 16.51
CA ASP A 48 -3.25 31.92 16.69
C ASP A 48 -4.31 32.34 15.65
N THR A 49 -4.82 33.55 15.78
CA THR A 49 -5.76 34.19 14.83
C THR A 49 -5.24 34.19 13.39
N ASP A 50 -3.92 34.25 13.20
CA ASP A 50 -3.25 34.16 11.90
C ASP A 50 -2.96 32.71 11.44
N GLY A 51 -3.42 31.69 12.18
CA GLY A 51 -3.21 30.27 11.86
C GLY A 51 -1.81 29.72 12.20
N ALA A 52 -0.92 30.56 12.72
CA ALA A 52 0.42 30.18 13.16
C ALA A 52 0.39 29.30 14.42
N PRO A 53 1.25 28.27 14.53
CA PRO A 53 1.28 27.41 15.71
C PRO A 53 1.78 28.17 16.94
N LYS A 54 1.04 28.09 18.04
CA LYS A 54 1.43 28.68 19.32
C LYS A 54 2.54 27.87 19.96
N VAL A 55 3.67 28.52 20.23
CA VAL A 55 4.82 27.93 20.92
C VAL A 55 5.05 28.67 22.24
N PRO A 56 5.00 28.00 23.40
CA PRO A 56 4.77 26.57 23.58
C PRO A 56 3.29 26.17 23.40
N ILE A 57 3.06 24.92 23.00
CA ILE A 57 1.73 24.30 22.90
C ILE A 57 0.97 24.49 24.23
N PRO A 58 -0.36 24.75 24.19
CA PRO A 58 -1.19 24.87 25.38
C PRO A 58 -0.95 23.76 26.41
N ARG A 59 -0.92 24.12 27.70
CA ARG A 59 -0.62 23.19 28.81
C ARG A 59 -1.51 21.95 28.80
N ILE A 60 -2.81 22.12 28.55
CA ILE A 60 -3.77 21.01 28.49
C ILE A 60 -3.38 19.98 27.41
N LYS A 61 -3.05 20.44 26.20
CA LYS A 61 -2.64 19.57 25.10
C LYS A 61 -1.31 18.90 25.41
N ARG A 62 -0.33 19.62 25.98
CA ARG A 62 0.93 19.01 26.44
C ARG A 62 0.73 17.90 27.49
N SER A 63 -0.16 18.11 28.45
CA SER A 63 -0.48 17.07 29.45
C SER A 63 -1.20 15.87 28.86
N LEU A 64 -2.07 16.06 27.86
CA LEU A 64 -2.76 14.98 27.17
C LEU A 64 -1.86 14.23 26.18
N SER A 65 -0.85 14.90 25.62
CA SER A 65 0.20 14.29 24.79
C SER A 65 1.27 13.54 25.59
N ASP A 66 1.24 13.59 26.92
CA ASP A 66 2.21 12.92 27.76
C ASP A 66 2.15 11.39 27.55
N PRO A 67 3.29 10.67 27.48
CA PRO A 67 3.33 9.22 27.29
C PRO A 67 2.57 8.42 28.34
N SER A 68 2.33 8.99 29.53
CA SER A 68 1.55 8.36 30.60
C SER A 68 0.03 8.49 30.41
N VAL A 69 -0.45 9.39 29.55
CA VAL A 69 -1.87 9.72 29.37
C VAL A 69 -2.36 9.41 27.96
N LEU A 70 -1.57 9.75 26.93
CA LEU A 70 -1.94 9.58 25.53
C LEU A 70 -2.39 8.14 25.19
N PRO A 71 -1.72 7.06 25.68
CA PRO A 71 -2.16 5.70 25.41
C PRO A 71 -3.57 5.41 25.94
N HIS A 72 -3.99 6.01 27.06
CA HIS A 72 -5.33 5.78 27.60
C HIS A 72 -6.42 6.42 26.73
N ILE A 73 -6.12 7.56 26.09
CA ILE A 73 -7.03 8.18 25.11
C ILE A 73 -7.19 7.26 23.89
N VAL A 74 -6.07 6.72 23.41
CA VAL A 74 -6.05 5.80 22.25
C VAL A 74 -6.76 4.48 22.57
N GLN A 75 -6.64 3.97 23.79
CA GLN A 75 -7.31 2.75 24.25
C GLN A 75 -8.84 2.89 24.34
N LEU A 76 -9.41 4.10 24.28
CA LEU A 76 -10.87 4.28 24.17
C LEU A 76 -11.44 3.59 22.93
N CYS A 77 -10.65 3.39 21.86
CA CYS A 77 -11.02 2.60 20.70
C CYS A 77 -11.42 1.14 21.05
N LEU A 78 -10.89 0.60 22.15
CA LEU A 78 -11.18 -0.76 22.63
C LEU A 78 -12.45 -0.83 23.50
N ALA A 79 -13.08 0.29 23.83
CA ALA A 79 -14.26 0.33 24.69
C ALA A 79 -15.52 -0.30 24.05
N GLY A 80 -15.53 -0.48 22.73
CA GLY A 80 -16.65 -1.11 22.00
C GLY A 80 -17.93 -0.27 21.92
N HIS A 81 -17.89 1.00 22.33
CA HIS A 81 -19.04 1.91 22.27
C HIS A 81 -18.79 3.04 21.27
N ALA A 82 -19.54 3.08 20.16
CA ALA A 82 -19.28 3.99 19.03
C ALA A 82 -19.15 5.46 19.41
N ALA A 83 -20.08 5.99 20.21
CA ALA A 83 -20.01 7.39 20.65
C ALA A 83 -18.73 7.72 21.46
N VAL A 84 -18.23 6.78 22.26
CA VAL A 84 -17.01 6.98 23.08
C VAL A 84 -15.77 7.00 22.18
N VAL A 85 -15.73 6.11 21.19
CA VAL A 85 -14.63 6.08 20.21
C VAL A 85 -14.61 7.36 19.40
N GLU A 86 -15.74 7.78 18.84
CA GLU A 86 -15.81 8.98 18.00
C GLU A 86 -15.45 10.25 18.78
N GLU A 87 -16.01 10.46 19.97
CA GLU A 87 -15.67 11.61 20.81
C GLU A 87 -14.21 11.55 21.30
N GLY A 88 -13.71 10.36 21.64
CA GLY A 88 -12.32 10.14 22.05
C GLY A 88 -11.33 10.41 20.93
N MET A 89 -11.62 9.98 19.70
CA MET A 89 -10.80 10.28 18.52
C MET A 89 -10.92 11.75 18.10
N GLY A 90 -12.07 12.37 18.31
CA GLY A 90 -12.23 13.81 18.17
C GLY A 90 -11.33 14.59 19.14
N LEU A 91 -11.24 14.15 20.40
CA LEU A 91 -10.28 14.70 21.36
C LEU A 91 -8.83 14.45 20.92
N LEU A 92 -8.52 13.24 20.44
CA LEU A 92 -7.18 12.90 19.98
C LEU A 92 -6.75 13.78 18.78
N ALA A 93 -7.65 14.06 17.83
CA ALA A 93 -7.40 14.98 16.73
C ALA A 93 -7.02 16.38 17.23
N GLU A 94 -7.73 16.91 18.23
CA GLU A 94 -7.42 18.19 18.85
C GLU A 94 -6.07 18.20 19.59
N VAL A 95 -5.70 17.09 20.22
CA VAL A 95 -4.42 16.93 20.93
C VAL A 95 -3.25 16.84 19.95
N ILE A 96 -3.46 16.22 18.79
CA ILE A 96 -2.45 16.06 17.74
C ILE A 96 -2.20 17.37 16.99
N ASP A 97 -3.23 18.22 16.83
CA ASP A 97 -3.07 19.52 16.16
C ASP A 97 -2.03 20.40 16.88
N GLY A 98 -0.89 20.62 16.22
CA GLY A 98 0.24 21.40 16.70
C GLY A 98 1.27 20.64 17.55
N GLY A 99 1.07 19.34 17.82
CA GLY A 99 1.98 18.49 18.61
C GLY A 99 2.86 17.56 17.78
N ASP A 100 3.96 17.08 18.38
CA ASP A 100 4.81 16.03 17.79
C ASP A 100 4.18 14.65 18.02
N HIS A 101 3.68 14.04 16.95
CA HIS A 101 2.94 12.78 16.97
C HIS A 101 3.64 11.66 16.18
N LYS A 102 4.93 11.81 15.90
CA LYS A 102 5.72 10.83 15.13
C LYS A 102 5.73 9.43 15.70
N LYS A 103 5.54 9.30 17.01
CA LYS A 103 5.58 8.04 17.77
C LYS A 103 4.20 7.51 18.15
N ILE A 104 3.11 8.11 17.63
CA ILE A 104 1.75 7.68 17.98
C ILE A 104 1.50 6.21 17.64
N TYR A 105 2.19 5.66 16.63
CA TYR A 105 2.11 4.23 16.29
C TYR A 105 2.47 3.31 17.47
N LYS A 106 3.33 3.76 18.40
CA LYS A 106 3.71 2.99 19.58
C LYS A 106 2.56 2.81 20.59
N THR A 107 1.54 3.66 20.53
CA THR A 107 0.37 3.55 21.42
C THR A 107 -0.63 2.48 20.99
N GLY A 108 -0.41 1.83 19.84
CA GLY A 108 -1.35 0.85 19.28
C GLY A 108 -2.51 1.48 18.51
N PHE A 109 -2.51 2.81 18.33
CA PHE A 109 -3.59 3.56 17.67
C PHE A 109 -4.08 2.92 16.37
N TYR A 110 -3.18 2.61 15.43
CA TYR A 110 -3.55 2.03 14.14
C TYR A 110 -4.21 0.66 14.27
N TYR A 111 -3.77 -0.17 15.22
CA TYR A 111 -4.38 -1.47 15.48
C TYR A 111 -5.78 -1.33 16.08
N PHE A 112 -5.96 -0.42 17.04
CA PHE A 112 -7.23 -0.24 17.73
C PHE A 112 -8.26 0.47 16.85
N ALA A 113 -7.82 1.49 16.11
CA ALA A 113 -8.65 2.25 15.17
C ALA A 113 -9.21 1.35 14.05
N LEU A 114 -8.36 0.51 13.44
CA LEU A 114 -8.77 -0.35 12.33
C LEU A 114 -9.51 -1.63 12.77
N SER A 115 -9.39 -2.03 14.04
CA SER A 115 -10.14 -3.17 14.60
C SER A 115 -11.52 -2.78 15.14
N PHE A 116 -11.78 -1.47 15.26
CA PHE A 116 -13.07 -0.93 15.65
C PHE A 116 -14.07 -1.03 14.49
N VAL A 117 -15.25 -1.57 14.80
CA VAL A 117 -16.37 -1.69 13.86
C VAL A 117 -17.50 -0.85 14.44
N GLY A 118 -17.73 0.32 13.87
CA GLY A 118 -18.78 1.24 14.30
C GLY A 118 -19.36 2.03 13.16
N ASP A 119 -20.51 2.65 13.41
CA ASP A 119 -21.27 3.38 12.40
C ASP A 119 -20.64 4.72 12.05
N ASP A 120 -19.97 5.38 12.98
CA ASP A 120 -19.25 6.63 12.72
C ASP A 120 -17.75 6.41 12.92
N LEU A 121 -16.99 6.67 11.84
CA LEU A 121 -15.53 6.59 11.81
C LEU A 121 -14.92 7.89 11.28
N GLY A 122 -15.68 9.00 11.28
CA GLY A 122 -15.24 10.29 10.75
C GLY A 122 -13.99 10.82 11.48
N SER A 123 -14.02 10.83 12.81
CA SER A 123 -12.86 11.28 13.60
C SER A 123 -11.73 10.26 13.57
N VAL A 124 -12.01 8.96 13.50
CA VAL A 124 -10.98 7.92 13.29
C VAL A 124 -10.23 8.18 11.98
N ALA A 125 -10.97 8.36 10.88
CA ALA A 125 -10.41 8.64 9.56
C ALA A 125 -9.60 9.94 9.54
N ARG A 126 -10.06 10.98 10.25
CA ARG A 126 -9.32 12.24 10.41
C ARG A 126 -7.97 12.01 11.06
N VAL A 127 -7.94 11.33 12.22
CA VAL A 127 -6.68 11.05 12.93
C VAL A 127 -5.76 10.15 12.11
N LEU A 128 -6.30 9.13 11.42
CA LEU A 128 -5.51 8.29 10.51
C LEU A 128 -4.84 9.15 9.43
N ARG A 129 -5.60 10.01 8.76
CA ARG A 129 -5.09 10.90 7.71
C ARG A 129 -3.99 11.83 8.23
N ASP A 130 -4.22 12.49 9.36
CA ASP A 130 -3.29 13.50 9.89
C ASP A 130 -1.98 12.87 10.38
N THR A 131 -2.03 11.63 10.89
CA THR A 131 -0.87 11.02 11.56
C THR A 131 -0.05 10.08 10.68
N HIS A 132 -0.65 9.45 9.67
CA HIS A 132 0.00 8.31 9.00
C HIS A 132 1.24 8.67 8.17
N MET A 133 1.34 9.90 7.67
CA MET A 133 2.50 10.43 6.91
C MET A 133 3.60 11.00 7.80
N HIS A 134 3.30 11.28 9.07
CA HIS A 134 4.23 11.96 9.98
C HIS A 134 4.93 10.98 10.92
N GLN A 135 4.99 9.68 10.61
CA GLN A 135 5.51 8.68 11.52
C GLN A 135 7.04 8.57 11.45
N GLU A 136 7.71 8.42 12.60
CA GLU A 136 9.07 7.87 12.69
C GLU A 136 9.01 6.34 12.61
N TRP A 137 8.32 5.83 11.59
CA TRP A 137 8.18 4.39 11.35
C TRP A 137 9.24 3.96 10.33
N TYR A 138 10.16 3.12 10.78
CA TYR A 138 11.26 2.60 9.95
C TYR A 138 10.91 1.19 9.46
N ARG A 139 10.62 1.03 8.16
CA ARG A 139 10.57 -0.29 7.52
C ARG A 139 12.01 -0.78 7.41
N ARG A 140 12.33 -1.89 8.08
CA ARG A 140 13.70 -2.41 8.21
C ARG A 140 14.36 -2.79 6.86
N ASP A 141 13.59 -2.88 5.78
CA ASP A 141 13.97 -3.51 4.50
C ASP A 141 13.98 -2.57 3.27
N GLN A 142 14.36 -1.30 3.38
CA GLN A 142 14.69 -0.52 2.16
C GLN A 142 16.07 0.10 2.18
N ASP A 143 16.89 -0.42 1.26
CA ASP A 143 17.83 0.36 0.46
C ASP A 143 17.18 1.66 0.00
N ARG A 144 17.97 2.73 0.06
CA ARG A 144 17.62 4.14 -0.07
C ARG A 144 17.17 4.59 -1.48
N GLN A 145 16.30 3.85 -2.16
CA GLN A 145 15.86 4.15 -3.53
C GLN A 145 14.34 4.35 -3.71
N GLY A 146 13.54 4.26 -2.65
CA GLY A 146 12.13 4.65 -2.68
C GLY A 146 11.93 6.16 -2.52
N ASP A 147 10.86 6.71 -3.10
CA ASP A 147 10.42 8.08 -2.84
C ASP A 147 10.11 8.24 -1.34
N VAL A 148 10.86 9.11 -0.65
CA VAL A 148 10.74 9.37 0.79
C VAL A 148 9.31 9.82 1.15
N ASN A 149 8.64 10.49 0.21
CA ASN A 149 7.28 11.01 0.39
C ASN A 149 6.19 10.03 -0.09
N SER A 150 6.54 8.77 -0.37
CA SER A 150 5.55 7.78 -0.77
C SER A 150 4.50 7.57 0.32
N PRO A 151 3.19 7.57 -0.03
CA PRO A 151 2.11 7.31 0.92
C PRO A 151 2.18 5.91 1.54
N LEU A 152 2.93 5.00 0.91
CA LEU A 152 3.13 3.64 1.36
C LEU A 152 4.24 3.51 2.41
N ASN A 153 4.96 4.60 2.73
CA ASN A 153 5.94 4.65 3.83
C ASN A 153 5.25 4.86 5.19
N SER A 154 4.16 4.13 5.42
CA SER A 154 3.35 4.21 6.63
C SER A 154 3.13 2.83 7.23
N ILE A 155 2.98 2.74 8.55
CA ILE A 155 2.53 1.51 9.23
C ILE A 155 1.21 0.98 8.67
N LEU A 156 0.38 1.86 8.09
CA LEU A 156 -0.87 1.47 7.42
C LEU A 156 -0.63 0.52 6.26
N SER A 157 0.51 0.58 5.58
CA SER A 157 0.87 -0.35 4.50
C SER A 157 1.05 -1.80 4.96
N LEU A 158 1.20 -2.04 6.27
CA LEU A 158 1.21 -3.39 6.84
C LEU A 158 -0.19 -3.96 7.04
N MET A 159 -1.21 -3.10 7.07
CA MET A 159 -2.57 -3.48 7.48
C MET A 159 -3.56 -3.31 6.34
N LEU A 160 -3.51 -2.19 5.62
CA LEU A 160 -4.44 -1.85 4.56
C LEU A 160 -3.81 -2.10 3.19
N PRO A 161 -4.64 -2.41 2.17
CA PRO A 161 -4.21 -2.36 0.79
C PRO A 161 -3.63 -0.98 0.41
N PRO A 162 -2.60 -0.91 -0.45
CA PRO A 162 -2.05 0.34 -0.96
C PRO A 162 -3.11 1.30 -1.52
N SER A 163 -4.13 0.77 -2.17
CA SER A 163 -5.28 1.54 -2.69
C SER A 163 -5.98 2.35 -1.61
N LEU A 164 -6.30 1.74 -0.46
CA LEU A 164 -6.97 2.43 0.65
C LEU A 164 -6.07 3.43 1.36
N VAL A 165 -4.75 3.16 1.43
CA VAL A 165 -3.79 4.11 1.98
C VAL A 165 -3.70 5.37 1.10
N CYS A 166 -3.62 5.20 -0.22
CA CYS A 166 -3.68 6.32 -1.15
C CYS A 166 -5.04 7.03 -1.13
N PHE A 167 -6.14 6.28 -1.01
CA PHE A 167 -7.49 6.83 -0.91
C PHE A 167 -7.64 7.76 0.29
N LEU A 168 -7.06 7.41 1.44
CA LEU A 168 -7.07 8.23 2.66
C LEU A 168 -6.41 9.61 2.48
N ILE A 169 -5.41 9.71 1.61
CA ILE A 169 -4.69 10.97 1.33
C ILE A 169 -5.47 11.81 0.33
N ASN A 170 -5.95 11.15 -0.72
CA ASN A 170 -6.60 11.80 -1.85
C ASN A 170 -8.00 12.31 -1.48
N HIS A 171 -8.76 11.57 -0.66
CA HIS A 171 -10.16 11.85 -0.38
C HIS A 171 -10.39 12.39 1.03
N PRO A 172 -11.49 13.13 1.28
CA PRO A 172 -11.82 13.59 2.61
C PRO A 172 -12.10 12.40 3.56
N PRO A 173 -11.83 12.55 4.88
CA PRO A 173 -12.03 11.47 5.86
C PRO A 173 -13.43 10.84 5.88
N VAL A 174 -14.46 11.62 5.52
CA VAL A 174 -15.86 11.17 5.45
C VAL A 174 -16.09 10.19 4.30
N GLU A 175 -15.43 10.40 3.16
CA GLU A 175 -15.50 9.46 2.03
C GLU A 175 -14.75 8.17 2.36
N PHE A 176 -13.58 8.27 2.99
CA PHE A 176 -12.82 7.11 3.46
C PHE A 176 -13.65 6.28 4.46
N SER A 177 -14.34 6.91 5.41
CA SER A 177 -15.19 6.17 6.37
C SER A 177 -16.38 5.50 5.68
N GLY A 178 -16.91 6.07 4.60
CA GLY A 178 -17.89 5.44 3.73
C GLY A 178 -17.34 4.18 3.06
N VAL A 179 -16.21 4.30 2.37
CA VAL A 179 -15.54 3.20 1.66
C VAL A 179 -15.12 2.08 2.63
N PHE A 180 -14.54 2.43 3.78
CA PHE A 180 -14.06 1.45 4.74
C PHE A 180 -15.20 0.61 5.35
N ARG A 181 -16.37 1.22 5.60
CA ARG A 181 -17.58 0.54 6.12
C ARG A 181 -18.35 -0.20 5.04
N GLY A 182 -18.39 0.35 3.84
CA GLY A 182 -19.13 -0.20 2.71
C GLY A 182 -18.40 -1.35 2.02
N ASP A 183 -19.00 -1.76 0.91
CA ASP A 183 -18.33 -2.56 -0.11
C ASP A 183 -18.09 -1.62 -1.29
N SER A 184 -16.83 -1.50 -1.70
CA SER A 184 -16.39 -0.66 -2.80
C SER A 184 -15.71 -1.54 -3.83
N ASP A 185 -16.26 -1.50 -5.03
CA ASP A 185 -15.67 -2.07 -6.23
C ASP A 185 -15.61 -0.90 -7.21
N THR A 186 -14.48 -0.19 -7.20
CA THR A 186 -14.23 1.00 -8.03
C THR A 186 -12.80 0.94 -8.55
N PRO A 187 -12.47 1.69 -9.62
CA PRO A 187 -11.10 1.78 -10.10
C PRO A 187 -10.09 2.24 -9.05
N GLU A 188 -10.50 3.00 -8.02
CA GLU A 188 -9.60 3.51 -6.96
C GLU A 188 -9.57 2.63 -5.71
N ALA A 189 -10.66 1.93 -5.41
CA ALA A 189 -10.79 1.12 -4.21
C ALA A 189 -11.57 -0.18 -4.48
N ILE A 190 -10.88 -1.29 -4.23
CA ILE A 190 -11.46 -2.64 -4.11
C ILE A 190 -11.39 -2.99 -2.62
N TRP A 191 -12.55 -3.02 -1.98
CA TRP A 191 -12.71 -3.29 -0.55
C TRP A 191 -14.07 -3.91 -0.29
N ASN A 192 -14.12 -5.00 0.46
CA ASN A 192 -15.37 -5.68 0.75
C ASN A 192 -15.42 -6.16 2.20
N GLY A 193 -16.61 -6.61 2.64
CA GLY A 193 -16.82 -7.16 3.98
C GLY A 193 -15.93 -8.35 4.34
N ARG A 194 -15.46 -9.16 3.38
CA ARG A 194 -14.52 -10.26 3.63
C ARG A 194 -13.13 -9.73 3.98
N MET A 195 -12.60 -8.81 3.16
CA MET A 195 -11.33 -8.13 3.42
C MET A 195 -11.36 -7.39 4.76
N ARG A 196 -12.43 -6.63 5.04
CA ARG A 196 -12.64 -5.95 6.33
C ARG A 196 -12.67 -6.94 7.49
N GLY A 197 -13.43 -8.02 7.35
CA GLY A 197 -13.50 -9.08 8.37
C GLY A 197 -12.15 -9.75 8.62
N HIS A 198 -11.36 -9.98 7.56
CA HIS A 198 -10.01 -10.50 7.66
C HIS A 198 -9.09 -9.54 8.42
N LEU A 199 -9.07 -8.26 8.04
CA LEU A 199 -8.31 -7.20 8.74
C LEU A 199 -8.65 -7.17 10.24
N VAL A 200 -9.93 -7.04 10.57
CA VAL A 200 -10.39 -6.92 11.96
C VAL A 200 -10.02 -8.16 12.77
N ARG A 201 -10.16 -9.37 12.20
CA ARG A 201 -9.79 -10.62 12.87
C ARG A 201 -8.28 -10.69 13.15
N SER A 202 -7.45 -10.39 12.16
CA SER A 202 -5.99 -10.41 12.28
C SER A 202 -5.50 -9.40 13.32
N LEU A 203 -6.05 -8.19 13.32
CA LEU A 203 -5.70 -7.16 14.32
C LEU A 203 -6.18 -7.50 15.73
N ARG A 204 -7.39 -8.03 15.87
CA ARG A 204 -7.91 -8.48 17.18
C ARG A 204 -7.09 -9.63 17.75
N GLN A 205 -6.62 -10.55 16.91
CA GLN A 205 -5.73 -11.63 17.34
C GLN A 205 -4.40 -11.08 17.84
N HIS A 206 -3.79 -10.12 17.12
CA HIS A 206 -2.55 -9.46 17.53
C HIS A 206 -2.67 -8.74 18.88
N VAL A 207 -3.79 -8.06 19.13
CA VAL A 207 -4.04 -7.25 20.34
C VAL A 207 -4.68 -8.07 21.48
N SER A 208 -5.06 -9.34 21.23
CA SER A 208 -5.88 -10.14 22.15
C SER A 208 -5.29 -10.29 23.55
N SER A 209 -3.97 -10.50 23.67
CA SER A 209 -3.27 -10.60 24.96
C SER A 209 -3.42 -9.33 25.79
N PHE A 210 -3.18 -8.18 25.18
CA PHE A 210 -3.35 -6.88 25.83
C PHE A 210 -4.82 -6.61 26.19
N ALA A 211 -5.76 -6.91 25.28
CA ALA A 211 -7.17 -6.73 25.54
C ALA A 211 -7.67 -7.60 26.72
N TYR A 212 -7.07 -8.78 26.93
CA TYR A 212 -7.32 -9.61 28.09
C TYR A 212 -6.74 -8.99 29.36
N THR A 213 -5.46 -8.58 29.34
CA THR A 213 -4.81 -7.92 30.49
C THR A 213 -5.54 -6.64 30.91
N LEU A 214 -6.06 -5.86 29.97
CA LEU A 214 -6.81 -4.63 30.26
C LEU A 214 -8.10 -4.87 31.06
N ARG A 215 -8.70 -6.07 30.95
CA ARG A 215 -9.88 -6.45 31.76
C ARG A 215 -9.50 -6.74 33.21
N GLU A 216 -8.29 -7.22 33.45
CA GLU A 216 -7.75 -7.47 34.79
C GLU A 216 -7.20 -6.17 35.39
N GLU A 217 -6.49 -5.37 34.58
CA GLU A 217 -5.82 -4.13 34.96
C GLU A 217 -6.23 -2.96 34.06
N CYS A 218 -7.29 -2.25 34.45
CA CYS A 218 -7.89 -1.16 33.67
C CYS A 218 -6.99 0.07 33.40
N LEU A 219 -5.80 0.14 34.01
CA LEU A 219 -4.83 1.23 33.83
C LEU A 219 -3.61 0.80 33.01
N GLN A 220 -3.52 -0.47 32.61
CA GLN A 220 -2.38 -1.00 31.89
C GLN A 220 -2.19 -0.28 30.55
N VAL A 221 -0.95 0.12 30.27
CA VAL A 221 -0.60 0.80 29.03
C VAL A 221 -0.17 -0.22 27.98
N TYR A 222 -0.61 -0.04 26.74
CA TYR A 222 -0.20 -0.89 25.62
C TYR A 222 1.29 -0.77 25.36
N GLU A 223 1.98 -1.90 25.36
CA GLU A 223 3.36 -2.01 24.90
C GLU A 223 3.39 -2.34 23.40
N TYR A 224 4.06 -1.51 22.62
CA TYR A 224 4.08 -1.64 21.17
C TYR A 224 4.71 -2.96 20.72
N THR A 225 3.92 -3.79 20.05
CA THR A 225 4.40 -4.97 19.33
C THR A 225 4.22 -4.78 17.82
N PRO A 226 5.30 -4.88 17.01
CA PRO A 226 5.18 -4.80 15.56
C PRO A 226 4.44 -6.03 15.02
N LEU A 227 3.69 -5.86 13.93
CA LEU A 227 3.16 -6.99 13.16
C LEU A 227 4.31 -7.80 12.57
N ILE A 228 4.24 -9.12 12.72
CA ILE A 228 5.27 -10.05 12.23
C ILE A 228 5.28 -10.11 10.71
N SER A 229 4.11 -10.04 10.09
CA SER A 229 3.94 -10.01 8.63
C SER A 229 2.86 -9.01 8.22
N PRO A 230 2.96 -8.40 7.02
CA PRO A 230 1.88 -7.62 6.45
C PRO A 230 0.63 -8.49 6.22
N ILE A 231 -0.55 -7.89 6.43
CA ILE A 231 -1.83 -8.53 6.14
C ILE A 231 -1.97 -8.65 4.61
N LYS A 232 -2.17 -9.88 4.15
CA LYS A 232 -2.37 -10.20 2.73
C LYS A 232 -3.87 -10.35 2.45
N TYR A 233 -4.27 -9.96 1.25
CA TYR A 233 -5.66 -10.02 0.80
C TYR A 233 -5.71 -10.88 -0.46
N GLU A 234 -6.33 -12.05 -0.34
CA GLU A 234 -6.51 -13.00 -1.46
C GLU A 234 -7.35 -12.37 -2.59
N GLU A 235 -8.28 -11.50 -2.24
CA GLU A 235 -9.17 -10.82 -3.20
C GLU A 235 -8.43 -9.83 -4.12
N LEU A 236 -7.20 -9.45 -3.77
CA LEU A 236 -6.35 -8.57 -4.59
C LEU A 236 -5.27 -9.36 -5.34
N GLU A 237 -5.24 -10.69 -5.24
CA GLU A 237 -4.29 -11.50 -5.97
C GLU A 237 -4.59 -11.48 -7.48
N GLY A 238 -3.61 -11.02 -8.26
CA GLY A 238 -3.73 -10.86 -9.71
C GLY A 238 -4.29 -9.52 -10.17
N GLU A 239 -4.73 -8.65 -9.25
CA GLU A 239 -5.07 -7.27 -9.59
C GLU A 239 -3.81 -6.42 -9.79
N LEU A 240 -3.76 -5.69 -10.91
CA LEU A 240 -2.69 -4.75 -11.22
C LEU A 240 -3.03 -3.38 -10.65
N TRP A 241 -2.33 -3.01 -9.58
CA TRP A 241 -2.43 -1.69 -8.98
C TRP A 241 -1.27 -0.80 -9.46
N CYS A 242 -1.60 0.37 -10.01
CA CYS A 242 -0.62 1.35 -10.47
C CYS A 242 -1.01 2.76 -10.03
N HIS A 243 -0.08 3.44 -9.34
CA HIS A 243 -0.20 4.77 -8.74
C HIS A 243 -1.33 4.94 -7.71
N SER A 244 -2.58 4.85 -8.16
CA SER A 244 -3.80 4.98 -7.33
C SER A 244 -4.98 4.17 -7.89
N PHE A 245 -4.80 3.44 -9.00
CA PHE A 245 -5.89 2.76 -9.69
C PHE A 245 -5.61 1.28 -9.93
N PHE A 246 -6.67 0.48 -9.88
CA PHE A 246 -6.71 -0.88 -10.37
C PHE A 246 -6.93 -0.86 -11.88
N LEU A 247 -5.91 -1.24 -12.65
CA LEU A 247 -5.90 -1.06 -14.10
C LEU A 247 -6.99 -1.87 -14.80
N ARG A 248 -7.32 -3.06 -14.29
CA ARG A 248 -8.40 -3.89 -14.84
C ARG A 248 -9.74 -3.17 -14.78
N HIS A 249 -10.03 -2.53 -13.65
CA HIS A 249 -11.27 -1.78 -13.43
C HIS A 249 -11.25 -0.44 -14.16
N LEU A 250 -10.11 0.24 -14.22
CA LEU A 250 -9.95 1.50 -14.95
C LEU A 250 -10.13 1.32 -16.46
N CYS A 251 -9.66 0.20 -17.03
CA CYS A 251 -9.77 -0.11 -18.46
C CYS A 251 -11.15 -0.67 -18.86
N ASP A 252 -12.03 -0.95 -17.90
CA ASP A 252 -13.40 -1.39 -18.15
C ASP A 252 -14.32 -0.19 -18.42
N GLU A 253 -14.31 0.25 -19.68
CA GLU A 253 -15.15 1.36 -20.16
C GLU A 253 -16.66 1.03 -20.16
N VAL A 254 -17.03 -0.26 -20.07
CA VAL A 254 -18.45 -0.68 -20.02
C VAL A 254 -19.01 -0.46 -18.61
N LYS A 255 -18.25 -0.84 -17.58
CA LYS A 255 -18.67 -0.71 -16.18
C LYS A 255 -18.44 0.70 -15.64
N TYR A 256 -17.38 1.38 -16.05
CA TYR A 256 -17.03 2.72 -15.58
C TYR A 256 -16.79 3.71 -16.73
N PRO A 257 -17.86 4.10 -17.46
CA PRO A 257 -17.75 5.12 -18.47
C PRO A 257 -17.34 6.43 -17.80
N SER A 258 -16.26 7.05 -18.26
CA SER A 258 -15.79 8.39 -17.83
C SER A 258 -15.29 8.56 -16.38
N TRP A 259 -14.67 7.55 -15.75
CA TRP A 259 -14.05 7.75 -14.43
C TRP A 259 -13.04 8.92 -14.43
N PRO A 260 -13.09 9.84 -13.44
CA PRO A 260 -12.20 11.01 -13.37
C PRO A 260 -10.79 10.62 -12.95
N ILE A 261 -9.78 11.10 -13.68
CA ILE A 261 -8.37 10.89 -13.37
C ILE A 261 -7.81 12.19 -12.82
N ARG A 262 -7.47 12.22 -11.52
CA ARG A 262 -7.00 13.44 -10.84
C ARG A 262 -5.62 13.90 -11.31
N ASP A 263 -4.71 12.94 -11.49
CA ASP A 263 -3.35 13.22 -11.98
C ASP A 263 -3.02 12.29 -13.18
N PRO A 264 -3.36 12.73 -14.40
CA PRO A 264 -3.07 11.97 -15.62
C PRO A 264 -1.57 11.76 -15.85
N PHE A 265 -0.73 12.71 -15.45
CA PHE A 265 0.72 12.65 -15.69
C PHE A 265 1.39 11.60 -14.79
N GLN A 266 1.07 11.59 -13.50
CA GLN A 266 1.66 10.61 -12.57
C GLN A 266 1.21 9.19 -12.88
N LEU A 267 -0.06 9.01 -13.29
CA LEU A 267 -0.55 7.72 -13.76
C LEU A 267 0.18 7.26 -15.03
N LEU A 268 0.36 8.16 -16.01
CA LEU A 268 1.11 7.86 -17.23
C LEU A 268 2.57 7.49 -16.93
N LYS A 269 3.25 8.27 -16.08
CA LYS A 269 4.63 7.99 -15.67
C LYS A 269 4.74 6.63 -14.99
N SER A 270 3.84 6.35 -14.04
CA SER A 270 3.85 5.08 -13.29
C SER A 270 3.55 3.88 -14.18
N THR A 271 2.65 4.01 -15.16
CA THR A 271 2.36 2.93 -16.12
C THR A 271 3.51 2.71 -17.09
N ILE A 272 4.19 3.78 -17.55
CA ILE A 272 5.41 3.68 -18.36
C ILE A 272 6.53 2.96 -17.60
N ASP A 273 6.82 3.38 -16.37
CA ASP A 273 7.87 2.77 -15.55
C ASP A 273 7.55 1.30 -15.26
N ALA A 274 6.28 0.96 -15.02
CA ALA A 274 5.83 -0.41 -14.85
C ALA A 274 6.00 -1.27 -16.11
N VAL A 275 5.73 -0.75 -17.32
CA VAL A 275 5.97 -1.46 -18.58
C VAL A 275 7.46 -1.71 -18.78
N ARG A 276 8.31 -0.70 -18.57
CA ARG A 276 9.77 -0.85 -18.67
C ARG A 276 10.29 -1.93 -17.74
N HIS A 277 9.88 -1.90 -16.47
CA HIS A 277 10.29 -2.92 -15.51
C HIS A 277 9.73 -4.31 -15.81
N ALA A 278 8.55 -4.41 -16.43
CA ALA A 278 8.01 -5.70 -16.86
C ALA A 278 8.85 -6.30 -18.00
N GLU A 279 9.26 -5.48 -18.96
CA GLU A 279 10.11 -5.89 -20.09
C GLU A 279 11.53 -6.24 -19.65
N GLU A 280 12.17 -5.41 -18.81
CA GLU A 280 13.48 -5.72 -18.23
C GLU A 280 13.48 -7.05 -17.46
N ARG A 281 12.37 -7.38 -16.79
CA ARG A 281 12.21 -8.67 -16.12
C ARG A 281 12.02 -9.80 -17.12
N LYS A 282 11.26 -9.59 -18.19
CA LYS A 282 11.05 -10.58 -19.24
C LYS A 282 12.35 -10.89 -19.98
N GLU A 283 13.18 -9.89 -20.26
CA GLU A 283 14.52 -10.04 -20.82
C GLU A 283 15.42 -10.86 -19.88
N LYS A 284 15.49 -10.49 -18.59
CA LYS A 284 16.25 -11.24 -17.58
C LYS A 284 15.72 -12.67 -17.39
N ASP A 285 14.41 -12.85 -17.43
CA ASP A 285 13.78 -14.17 -17.34
C ASP A 285 14.10 -15.00 -18.59
N SER A 286 14.15 -14.39 -19.78
CA SER A 286 14.57 -15.04 -21.03
C SER A 286 16.05 -15.44 -20.97
N GLU A 287 16.93 -14.54 -20.53
CA GLU A 287 18.36 -14.82 -20.34
C GLU A 287 18.58 -15.92 -19.29
N ASN A 288 17.86 -15.88 -18.17
CA ASN A 288 17.91 -16.92 -17.14
C ASN A 288 17.27 -18.24 -17.60
N SER A 289 16.30 -18.21 -18.51
CA SER A 289 15.66 -19.42 -19.07
C SER A 289 16.54 -20.13 -20.09
N ALA A 290 17.53 -19.44 -20.67
CA ALA A 290 18.53 -20.04 -21.54
C ALA A 290 19.48 -21.00 -20.76
N LEU A 291 19.59 -20.82 -19.44
CA LEU A 291 20.27 -21.77 -18.55
C LEU A 291 19.37 -22.99 -18.32
N THR A 292 19.88 -24.18 -18.66
CA THR A 292 19.17 -25.43 -18.40
C THR A 292 19.08 -25.69 -16.89
N LEU A 293 18.06 -26.45 -16.44
CA LEU A 293 17.91 -26.78 -15.01
C LEU A 293 19.15 -27.51 -14.47
N GLU A 294 19.73 -28.40 -15.27
CA GLU A 294 20.93 -29.16 -14.93
C GLU A 294 22.16 -28.24 -14.75
N GLU A 295 22.31 -27.22 -15.58
CA GLU A 295 23.37 -26.22 -15.44
C GLU A 295 23.17 -25.34 -14.21
N ALA A 296 21.92 -24.99 -13.86
CA ALA A 296 21.62 -24.22 -12.65
C ALA A 296 21.94 -25.00 -11.36
N PHE A 297 21.60 -26.29 -11.30
CA PHE A 297 21.97 -27.16 -10.16
C PHE A 297 23.50 -27.32 -10.06
N ARG A 298 24.17 -27.47 -11.20
CA ARG A 298 25.64 -27.56 -11.28
C ARG A 298 26.34 -26.30 -10.78
N GLU A 299 25.85 -25.12 -11.15
CA GLU A 299 26.42 -23.83 -10.75
C GLU A 299 26.28 -23.59 -9.23
N LEU A 300 25.18 -24.06 -8.63
CA LEU A 300 24.96 -24.02 -7.18
C LEU A 300 25.61 -25.18 -6.41
N GLY A 301 26.21 -26.15 -7.11
CA GLY A 301 26.79 -27.36 -6.53
C GLY A 301 25.77 -28.21 -5.77
N CYS A 302 24.50 -28.17 -6.19
CA CYS A 302 23.41 -28.93 -5.60
C CYS A 302 23.03 -30.11 -6.49
N ASP A 303 22.50 -31.18 -5.89
CA ASP A 303 21.98 -32.32 -6.66
C ASP A 303 20.56 -32.01 -7.16
N GLU A 304 20.14 -32.61 -8.27
CA GLU A 304 18.81 -32.35 -8.88
C GLU A 304 17.63 -32.73 -7.95
N LYS A 305 17.92 -33.53 -6.91
CA LYS A 305 16.95 -33.96 -5.88
C LYS A 305 17.04 -33.14 -4.58
N SER A 306 17.90 -32.13 -4.50
CA SER A 306 18.06 -31.32 -3.28
C SER A 306 16.79 -30.55 -2.94
N SER A 307 16.47 -30.49 -1.65
CA SER A 307 15.31 -29.73 -1.17
C SER A 307 15.53 -28.21 -1.31
N PHE A 308 14.45 -27.43 -1.43
CA PHE A 308 14.56 -25.97 -1.57
C PHE A 308 15.30 -25.31 -0.37
N SER A 309 15.15 -25.88 0.83
CA SER A 309 15.87 -25.45 2.04
C SER A 309 17.39 -25.63 1.90
N GLU A 310 17.85 -26.71 1.26
CA GLU A 310 19.26 -26.97 1.01
C GLU A 310 19.82 -26.05 -0.06
N VAL A 311 19.12 -25.90 -1.19
CA VAL A 311 19.48 -24.97 -2.27
C VAL A 311 19.58 -23.53 -1.75
N ARG A 312 18.71 -23.14 -0.83
CA ARG A 312 18.74 -21.82 -0.20
C ARG A 312 19.91 -21.65 0.77
N LYS A 313 20.28 -22.70 1.51
CA LYS A 313 21.45 -22.68 2.41
C LYS A 313 22.75 -22.60 1.61
N THR A 314 22.88 -23.35 0.53
CA THR A 314 24.06 -23.33 -0.35
C THR A 314 24.19 -21.99 -1.06
N TYR A 315 23.10 -21.46 -1.62
CA TYR A 315 23.04 -20.12 -2.20
C TYR A 315 23.48 -19.03 -1.20
N LYS A 316 22.95 -19.03 0.04
CA LYS A 316 23.36 -18.06 1.07
C LYS A 316 24.87 -18.15 1.38
N LYS A 317 25.43 -19.36 1.46
CA LYS A 317 26.87 -19.56 1.67
C LYS A 317 27.71 -19.02 0.50
N LEU A 318 27.26 -19.25 -0.74
CA LEU A 318 27.94 -18.79 -1.96
C LEU A 318 27.89 -17.25 -2.06
N VAL A 319 26.71 -16.64 -1.85
CA VAL A 319 26.53 -15.19 -1.87
C VAL A 319 27.40 -14.48 -0.82
N LEU A 320 27.51 -15.03 0.40
CA LEU A 320 28.35 -14.45 1.46
C LEU A 320 29.85 -14.41 1.10
N GLY A 321 30.30 -15.34 0.24
CA GLY A 321 31.70 -15.42 -0.23
C GLY A 321 31.97 -14.64 -1.52
N VAL A 322 30.96 -14.47 -2.38
CA VAL A 322 31.10 -13.85 -3.71
C VAL A 322 30.53 -12.42 -3.75
N HIS A 323 30.06 -11.88 -2.61
CA HIS A 323 29.46 -10.55 -2.54
C HIS A 323 30.35 -9.46 -3.16
N PRO A 324 29.82 -8.59 -4.05
CA PRO A 324 30.59 -7.56 -4.77
C PRO A 324 31.41 -6.63 -3.86
N ASP A 325 30.92 -6.35 -2.66
CA ASP A 325 31.61 -5.51 -1.67
C ASP A 325 32.88 -6.17 -1.09
N LYS A 326 32.96 -7.50 -1.09
CA LYS A 326 34.12 -8.26 -0.58
C LYS A 326 35.08 -8.68 -1.68
N ASN A 327 34.58 -8.78 -2.92
CA ASN A 327 35.35 -9.18 -4.10
C ASN A 327 35.01 -8.28 -5.30
N PRO A 328 35.82 -7.24 -5.58
CA PRO A 328 35.59 -6.31 -6.70
C PRO A 328 35.52 -6.99 -8.08
N HIS A 329 36.19 -8.14 -8.25
CA HIS A 329 36.17 -8.96 -9.48
C HIS A 329 35.12 -10.10 -9.44
N GLY A 330 34.31 -10.20 -8.38
CA GLY A 330 33.36 -11.29 -8.15
C GLY A 330 31.98 -11.10 -8.77
N ARG A 331 31.68 -9.94 -9.38
CA ARG A 331 30.33 -9.60 -9.90
C ARG A 331 29.79 -10.63 -10.89
N ALA A 332 30.59 -11.06 -11.87
CA ALA A 332 30.16 -12.03 -12.87
C ALA A 332 29.77 -13.38 -12.24
N ARG A 333 30.51 -13.83 -11.22
CA ARG A 333 30.20 -15.08 -10.50
C ARG A 333 29.00 -14.92 -9.56
N PHE A 334 28.80 -13.73 -8.99
CA PHE A 334 27.62 -13.41 -8.19
C PHE A 334 26.35 -13.44 -9.04
N GLU A 335 26.38 -12.82 -10.22
CA GLU A 335 25.27 -12.80 -11.18
C GLU A 335 24.93 -14.21 -11.69
N ALA A 336 25.93 -15.06 -11.97
CA ALA A 336 25.72 -16.45 -12.35
C ALA A 336 25.06 -17.30 -11.25
N VAL A 337 25.54 -17.17 -9.99
CA VAL A 337 24.94 -17.85 -8.83
C VAL A 337 23.52 -17.36 -8.56
N GLN A 338 23.27 -16.07 -8.75
CA GLN A 338 21.93 -15.48 -8.65
C GLN A 338 20.99 -16.03 -9.72
N ALA A 339 21.41 -16.03 -10.99
CA ALA A 339 20.65 -16.55 -12.12
C ALA A 339 20.27 -18.03 -11.94
N ALA A 340 21.23 -18.85 -11.51
CA ALA A 340 21.01 -20.26 -11.21
C ALA A 340 19.99 -20.47 -10.07
N PHE A 341 20.08 -19.67 -9.00
CA PHE A 341 19.15 -19.79 -7.86
C PHE A 341 17.73 -19.40 -8.23
N GLU A 342 17.56 -18.31 -8.98
CA GLU A 342 16.25 -17.87 -9.44
C GLU A 342 15.63 -18.88 -10.43
N ARG A 343 16.44 -19.57 -11.25
CA ARG A 343 15.99 -20.61 -12.18
C ARG A 343 15.42 -21.84 -11.45
N ILE A 344 16.10 -22.29 -10.39
CA ILE A 344 15.64 -23.41 -9.54
C ILE A 344 14.43 -22.99 -8.70
N GLN A 345 14.42 -21.75 -8.20
CA GLN A 345 13.29 -21.22 -7.43
C GLN A 345 12.00 -21.19 -8.27
N ARG A 346 12.08 -20.86 -9.57
CA ARG A 346 10.93 -20.87 -10.48
C ARG A 346 10.42 -22.28 -10.86
N SER A 347 11.24 -23.32 -10.72
CA SER A 347 10.86 -24.71 -11.08
C SER A 347 10.31 -25.53 -9.93
N MET A 348 10.45 -25.07 -8.69
CA MET A 348 9.98 -25.80 -7.49
C MET A 348 8.51 -25.47 -7.18
N PRO A 349 7.70 -26.45 -6.74
CA PRO A 349 6.29 -26.24 -6.41
C PRO A 349 6.10 -25.34 -5.18
N ALA A 350 5.02 -24.54 -5.20
CA ALA A 350 4.67 -23.50 -4.21
C ALA A 350 4.45 -24.01 -2.76
N SER A 351 4.52 -25.31 -2.50
CA SER A 351 4.30 -25.90 -1.17
C SER A 351 5.43 -25.61 -0.17
N ASP A 352 6.64 -25.29 -0.63
CA ASP A 352 7.81 -24.96 0.21
C ASP A 352 8.10 -23.44 0.29
N GLU A 353 7.24 -22.59 -0.30
CA GLU A 353 7.44 -21.13 -0.41
C GLU A 353 6.99 -20.30 0.81
N SER A 354 6.58 -20.96 1.90
CA SER A 354 5.93 -20.30 3.06
C SER A 354 6.79 -19.26 3.77
N ASP A 355 8.12 -19.30 3.63
CA ASP A 355 8.99 -18.55 4.55
C ASP A 355 9.70 -17.31 4.00
N VAL A 356 9.78 -17.00 2.69
CA VAL A 356 10.55 -15.80 2.25
C VAL A 356 10.09 -14.97 1.04
N LYS A 357 9.00 -15.27 0.33
CA LYS A 357 8.43 -14.31 -0.66
C LYS A 357 7.61 -13.18 -0.01
N ALA A 358 8.06 -12.64 1.13
CA ALA A 358 7.29 -11.74 1.97
C ALA A 358 7.52 -10.24 1.71
N SER A 359 8.42 -9.82 0.82
CA SER A 359 8.80 -8.38 0.73
C SER A 359 8.68 -7.71 -0.64
N SER A 360 8.29 -8.40 -1.71
CA SER A 360 8.01 -7.70 -2.97
C SER A 360 6.95 -8.40 -3.80
N ARG A 361 5.94 -7.64 -4.22
CA ARG A 361 4.94 -7.93 -5.27
C ARG A 361 3.59 -8.45 -4.77
N MET A 362 2.69 -7.51 -4.50
CA MET A 362 1.28 -7.68 -4.88
C MET A 362 1.22 -7.86 -6.41
N GLY A 363 0.47 -8.84 -6.90
CA GLY A 363 0.11 -8.96 -8.33
C GLY A 363 0.72 -10.13 -9.12
N GLU A 364 1.01 -11.30 -8.52
CA GLU A 364 1.49 -12.50 -9.25
C GLU A 364 0.39 -13.37 -9.90
N GLY A 365 -0.81 -12.84 -10.13
CA GLY A 365 -1.82 -13.48 -10.99
C GLY A 365 -1.79 -12.92 -12.42
N GLY A 366 -1.81 -13.79 -13.44
CA GLY A 366 -1.87 -13.42 -14.87
C GLY A 366 -0.53 -13.55 -15.63
N SER A 367 -0.60 -13.88 -16.93
CA SER A 367 0.58 -13.91 -17.82
C SER A 367 1.25 -12.54 -17.85
N SER A 368 2.58 -12.49 -17.99
CA SER A 368 3.31 -11.22 -18.13
C SER A 368 2.78 -10.39 -19.31
N ASP A 369 2.36 -11.05 -20.38
CA ASP A 369 1.79 -10.43 -21.58
C ASP A 369 0.42 -9.77 -21.28
N ASP A 370 -0.42 -10.38 -20.45
CA ASP A 370 -1.72 -9.81 -20.03
C ASP A 370 -1.49 -8.53 -19.22
N LYS A 371 -0.47 -8.52 -18.35
CA LYS A 371 -0.12 -7.38 -17.52
C LYS A 371 0.35 -6.19 -18.35
N ILE A 372 1.20 -6.44 -19.35
CA ILE A 372 1.66 -5.42 -20.28
C ILE A 372 0.48 -4.90 -21.10
N SER A 373 -0.42 -5.76 -21.57
CA SER A 373 -1.60 -5.32 -22.32
C SER A 373 -2.50 -4.37 -21.52
N LEU A 374 -2.73 -4.66 -20.22
CA LEU A 374 -3.51 -3.80 -19.33
C LEU A 374 -2.82 -2.47 -19.06
N LEU A 375 -1.49 -2.46 -18.91
CA LEU A 375 -0.71 -1.23 -18.76
C LEU A 375 -0.79 -0.35 -20.00
N LEU A 376 -0.69 -0.93 -21.19
CA LEU A 376 -0.79 -0.20 -22.46
C LEU A 376 -2.19 0.37 -22.68
N ARG A 377 -3.23 -0.41 -22.36
CA ARG A 377 -4.62 0.05 -22.43
C ARG A 377 -4.93 1.17 -21.45
N ALA A 378 -4.29 1.16 -20.28
CA ALA A 378 -4.36 2.29 -19.35
C ALA A 378 -3.71 3.55 -19.93
N GLN A 379 -2.55 3.44 -20.58
CA GLN A 379 -1.89 4.57 -21.24
C GLN A 379 -2.75 5.15 -22.37
N GLU A 380 -3.34 4.28 -23.20
CA GLU A 380 -4.30 4.63 -24.26
C GLU A 380 -5.49 5.43 -23.70
N LEU A 381 -6.12 4.95 -22.63
CA LEU A 381 -7.23 5.63 -21.96
C LEU A 381 -6.84 7.04 -21.48
N VAL A 382 -5.64 7.18 -20.90
CA VAL A 382 -5.15 8.48 -20.42
C VAL A 382 -4.94 9.45 -21.59
N TYR A 383 -4.31 9.01 -22.69
CA TYR A 383 -4.10 9.86 -23.86
C TYR A 383 -5.39 10.21 -24.59
N ARG A 384 -6.36 9.29 -24.65
CA ARG A 384 -7.69 9.56 -25.23
C ARG A 384 -8.43 10.65 -24.45
N LYS A 385 -8.37 10.63 -23.12
CA LYS A 385 -9.09 11.60 -22.26
C LYS A 385 -8.33 12.91 -22.02
N HIS A 386 -7.00 12.86 -21.94
CA HIS A 386 -6.15 13.97 -21.49
C HIS A 386 -5.01 14.31 -22.45
N GLY A 387 -5.11 13.94 -23.73
CA GLY A 387 -4.06 14.14 -24.74
C GLY A 387 -3.60 15.60 -24.85
N GLU A 388 -4.51 16.57 -24.78
CA GLU A 388 -4.16 18.00 -24.84
C GLU A 388 -3.30 18.45 -23.64
N ALA A 389 -3.64 18.00 -22.43
CA ALA A 389 -2.88 18.31 -21.22
C ALA A 389 -1.50 17.63 -21.22
N LEU A 390 -1.39 16.48 -21.87
CA LEU A 390 -0.14 15.71 -21.97
C LEU A 390 0.74 16.13 -23.15
N ALA A 391 0.24 16.94 -24.09
CA ALA A 391 0.98 17.38 -25.27
C ALA A 391 2.27 18.15 -24.95
N MET A 392 2.39 18.70 -23.73
CA MET A 392 3.61 19.36 -23.25
C MET A 392 4.75 18.39 -22.92
N TYR A 393 4.46 17.09 -22.78
CA TYR A 393 5.45 16.07 -22.41
C TYR A 393 5.77 15.15 -23.58
N ARG A 394 7.05 14.79 -23.71
CA ARG A 394 7.48 13.78 -24.69
C ARG A 394 7.21 12.38 -24.15
N TYR A 395 6.65 11.52 -24.98
CA TYR A 395 6.42 10.12 -24.65
C TYR A 395 7.75 9.33 -24.77
N PRO A 396 8.29 8.78 -23.67
CA PRO A 396 9.65 8.23 -23.65
C PRO A 396 9.70 6.72 -23.95
N CYS A 397 8.58 6.07 -24.26
CA CYS A 397 8.46 4.61 -24.33
C CYS A 397 8.34 4.04 -25.75
N TYR A 398 8.67 4.81 -26.79
CA TYR A 398 8.55 4.35 -28.17
C TYR A 398 9.45 3.17 -28.51
N SER A 399 10.68 3.10 -27.97
CA SER A 399 11.58 1.96 -28.18
C SER A 399 10.96 0.65 -27.70
N VAL A 400 10.34 0.67 -26.51
CA VAL A 400 9.66 -0.48 -25.91
C VAL A 400 8.42 -0.86 -26.70
N LEU A 401 7.59 0.12 -27.11
CA LEU A 401 6.43 -0.14 -27.97
C LEU A 401 6.83 -0.76 -29.31
N CYS A 402 7.86 -0.22 -29.97
CA CYS A 402 8.38 -0.75 -31.22
C CYS A 402 8.89 -2.20 -31.06
N GLY A 403 9.61 -2.49 -29.97
CA GLY A 403 10.08 -3.84 -29.64
C GLY A 403 8.92 -4.83 -29.46
N LEU A 404 7.93 -4.47 -28.64
CA LEU A 404 6.73 -5.27 -28.39
C LEU A 404 5.96 -5.60 -29.67
N ILE A 405 5.71 -4.59 -30.51
CA ILE A 405 5.00 -4.77 -31.78
C ILE A 405 5.80 -5.67 -32.72
N THR A 406 7.11 -5.47 -32.83
CA THR A 406 7.97 -6.26 -33.72
C THR A 406 8.04 -7.72 -33.27
N ALA A 407 8.10 -7.97 -31.95
CA ALA A 407 8.08 -9.31 -31.39
C ALA A 407 6.76 -10.03 -31.70
N GLU A 408 5.61 -9.37 -31.51
CA GLU A 408 4.29 -9.92 -31.84
C GLU A 408 4.10 -10.13 -33.35
N LEU A 409 4.62 -9.23 -34.19
CA LEU A 409 4.61 -9.38 -35.65
C LEU A 409 5.43 -10.59 -36.13
N SER A 410 6.45 -10.98 -35.37
CA SER A 410 7.33 -12.11 -35.68
C SER A 410 6.74 -13.47 -35.28
N ARG A 411 5.67 -13.49 -34.47
CA ARG A 411 4.97 -14.73 -34.06
C ARG A 411 4.13 -15.26 -35.22
N ARG A 412 4.51 -16.43 -35.75
CA ARG A 412 3.90 -17.06 -36.94
C ARG A 412 2.47 -17.58 -36.75
N ASP A 413 2.02 -17.77 -35.51
CA ASP A 413 0.77 -18.50 -35.20
C ASP A 413 -0.39 -17.60 -34.74
N ALA A 414 -0.20 -16.28 -34.68
CA ALA A 414 -1.26 -15.36 -34.27
C ALA A 414 -2.23 -15.12 -35.43
N SER A 415 -3.22 -16.00 -35.59
CA SER A 415 -4.41 -15.71 -36.37
C SER A 415 -5.22 -14.62 -35.66
N GLY A 416 -5.07 -13.37 -36.11
CA GLY A 416 -5.77 -12.18 -35.59
C GLY A 416 -4.90 -11.20 -34.78
N CYS A 417 -5.40 -9.97 -34.61
CA CYS A 417 -4.78 -8.96 -33.75
C CYS A 417 -4.87 -9.40 -32.28
N THR A 418 -3.73 -9.66 -31.63
CA THR A 418 -3.71 -9.89 -30.18
C THR A 418 -4.11 -8.60 -29.45
N VAL A 419 -4.77 -8.72 -28.30
CA VAL A 419 -5.22 -7.55 -27.50
C VAL A 419 -4.04 -6.62 -27.19
N GLY A 420 -2.85 -7.19 -26.95
CA GLY A 420 -1.62 -6.43 -26.73
C GLY A 420 -1.12 -5.67 -27.97
N LEU A 421 -1.18 -6.27 -29.17
CA LEU A 421 -0.79 -5.61 -30.43
C LEU A 421 -1.71 -4.42 -30.75
N CYS A 422 -3.02 -4.62 -30.58
CA CYS A 422 -4.01 -3.58 -30.78
C CYS A 422 -3.82 -2.42 -29.77
N ALA A 423 -3.65 -2.70 -28.46
CA ALA A 423 -3.39 -1.65 -27.46
C ALA A 423 -2.05 -0.92 -27.69
N ALA A 424 -0.99 -1.63 -28.08
CA ALA A 424 0.32 -1.04 -28.38
C ALA A 424 0.27 -0.10 -29.59
N SER A 425 -0.37 -0.54 -30.67
CA SER A 425 -0.52 0.26 -31.91
C SER A 425 -1.43 1.47 -31.71
N GLU A 426 -2.52 1.33 -30.93
CA GLU A 426 -3.41 2.45 -30.62
C GLU A 426 -2.73 3.48 -29.71
N CYS A 427 -1.99 3.03 -28.68
CA CYS A 427 -1.18 3.91 -27.85
C CYS A 427 -0.14 4.67 -28.70
N MET A 428 0.53 3.99 -29.63
CA MET A 428 1.47 4.62 -30.58
C MET A 428 0.79 5.68 -31.47
N ALA A 429 -0.41 5.41 -31.97
CA ALA A 429 -1.15 6.36 -32.80
C ALA A 429 -1.61 7.59 -31.99
N LEU A 430 -2.20 7.37 -30.82
CA LEU A 430 -2.72 8.43 -29.95
C LEU A 430 -1.60 9.35 -29.44
N THR A 431 -0.49 8.78 -28.99
CA THR A 431 0.68 9.54 -28.50
C THR A 431 1.30 10.41 -29.59
N ALA A 432 1.45 9.87 -30.81
CA ALA A 432 1.97 10.60 -31.96
C ALA A 432 1.02 11.71 -32.45
N SER A 433 -0.29 11.47 -32.37
CA SER A 433 -1.31 12.46 -32.74
C SER A 433 -1.41 13.63 -31.75
N ALA A 434 -1.09 13.39 -30.47
CA ALA A 434 -1.23 14.38 -29.40
C ALA A 434 -0.20 15.53 -29.48
N ALA A 435 1.02 15.27 -29.98
CA ALA A 435 2.06 16.30 -30.08
C ALA A 435 3.05 16.05 -31.22
N LYS A 436 3.48 17.13 -31.88
CA LYS A 436 4.52 17.05 -32.93
C LYS A 436 5.83 16.45 -32.41
N GLY A 437 6.25 16.83 -31.20
CA GLY A 437 7.48 16.29 -30.58
C GLY A 437 7.41 14.78 -30.32
N ASN A 438 6.20 14.23 -30.11
CA ASN A 438 5.98 12.80 -29.97
C ASN A 438 6.12 12.06 -31.31
N ALA A 439 5.62 12.66 -32.40
CA ALA A 439 5.79 12.11 -33.75
C ALA A 439 7.26 12.09 -34.19
N GLU A 440 8.03 13.14 -33.87
CA GLU A 440 9.48 13.19 -34.15
C GLU A 440 10.24 12.08 -33.39
N GLU A 441 9.91 11.87 -32.10
CA GLU A 441 10.52 10.83 -31.26
C GLU A 441 10.17 9.40 -31.75
N LEU A 442 8.93 9.20 -32.22
CA LEU A 442 8.49 7.93 -32.81
C LEU A 442 9.31 7.59 -34.06
N VAL A 443 9.57 8.57 -34.93
CA VAL A 443 10.42 8.38 -36.11
C VAL A 443 11.87 8.08 -35.71
N HIS A 444 12.39 8.81 -34.71
CA HIS A 444 13.74 8.58 -34.20
C HIS A 444 13.92 7.17 -33.61
N SER A 445 12.89 6.65 -32.94
CA SER A 445 12.86 5.30 -32.36
C SER A 445 12.61 4.17 -33.38
N GLY A 446 12.65 4.47 -34.69
CA GLY A 446 12.45 3.47 -35.75
C GLY A 446 11.00 3.06 -36.00
N GLY A 447 10.03 3.79 -35.44
CA GLY A 447 8.60 3.49 -35.56
C GLY A 447 8.08 3.48 -37.00
N SER A 448 8.71 4.20 -37.93
CA SER A 448 8.32 4.22 -39.35
C SER A 448 8.39 2.84 -40.01
N ASN A 449 9.38 2.01 -39.62
CA ASN A 449 9.50 0.64 -40.15
C ASN A 449 8.44 -0.28 -39.55
N VAL A 450 8.15 -0.12 -38.25
CA VAL A 450 7.13 -0.89 -37.53
C VAL A 450 5.73 -0.60 -38.08
N ILE A 451 5.38 0.67 -38.30
CA ILE A 451 4.11 1.07 -38.91
C ILE A 451 3.96 0.49 -40.32
N ARG A 452 5.02 0.51 -41.12
CA ARG A 452 5.00 -0.10 -42.46
C ARG A 452 4.72 -1.60 -42.41
N GLN A 453 5.30 -2.31 -41.45
CA GLN A 453 5.06 -3.75 -41.26
C GLN A 453 3.64 -4.03 -40.77
N LEU A 454 3.12 -3.24 -39.82
CA LEU A 454 1.74 -3.32 -39.34
C LEU A 454 0.73 -3.14 -40.48
N VAL A 455 0.85 -2.04 -41.24
CA VAL A 455 -0.05 -1.77 -42.38
C VAL A 455 0.02 -2.87 -43.41
N ARG A 456 1.23 -3.38 -43.70
CA ARG A 456 1.39 -4.50 -44.65
C ARG A 456 0.67 -5.76 -44.17
N ARG A 457 0.69 -6.06 -42.87
CA ARG A 457 -0.04 -7.20 -42.30
C ARG A 457 -1.56 -7.01 -42.42
N CYS A 458 -2.08 -5.85 -42.04
CA CYS A 458 -3.51 -5.53 -42.15
C CYS A 458 -4.05 -5.48 -43.59
N LEU A 459 -3.18 -5.31 -44.58
CA LEU A 459 -3.56 -5.33 -46.01
C LEU A 459 -3.46 -6.73 -46.64
N LEU A 460 -2.78 -7.68 -45.98
CA LEU A 460 -2.56 -9.03 -46.48
C LEU A 460 -3.46 -10.08 -45.80
N GLU A 461 -3.96 -9.77 -44.59
CA GLU A 461 -5.13 -10.41 -43.96
C GLU A 461 -6.42 -9.80 -44.54
#